data_AF-A0A3M2LP92-F1
#
_entry.id   AF-A0A3M2LP92-F1
#
_cell.length_a   1.000
_cell.length_b   1.000
_cell.length_c   1.000
_cell.angle_alpha   90.00
_cell.angle_beta   90.00
_cell.angle_gamma   90.00
#
_symmetry.space_group_name_H-M   'P 1'
#
loop_
_entity.id
_entity.type
_entity.pdbx_description
1 polymer ?
#
loop_
_entity_poly.entity_id
_entity_poly.type
_entity_poly.pdbx_seq_one_letter_code
_entity_poly.pdbx_strand_id
1 'polypeptide(L)'
;MIGAVDLLEHLIDAKARFLEAEARLTALAATLPRAIDIANGEAELSPEQRAAWDEPTKEQQHLAAEIQTDPWWADVDQAEGRLELTRQARVRAEQQFADREKVK
;
A
#
# COMPACT_ATOMS: atom_id res chain seq x y z
N MET A 1 27.00 17.68 4.00
CA MET A 1 26.47 16.48 4.68
C MET A 1 24.97 16.54 4.52
N ILE A 2 24.40 15.70 3.65
CA ILE A 2 22.95 15.52 3.57
C ILE A 2 22.60 14.78 4.86
N GLY A 3 22.00 15.49 5.81
CA GLY A 3 21.55 14.90 7.06
C GLY A 3 20.55 13.81 6.75
N ALA A 4 20.58 12.72 7.53
CA ALA A 4 19.57 11.67 7.44
C ALA A 4 18.20 12.34 7.32
N VAL A 5 17.47 11.99 6.27
CA VAL A 5 16.10 12.46 6.08
C VAL A 5 15.32 11.96 7.30
N ASP A 6 15.04 12.85 8.26
CA ASP A 6 14.29 12.55 9.47
C ASP A 6 12.84 12.25 9.03
N LEU A 7 12.60 10.98 8.70
CA LEU A 7 11.31 10.49 8.30
C LEU A 7 10.38 10.43 9.49
N LEU A 8 9.17 10.91 9.26
CA LEU A 8 8.12 10.86 10.27
C LEU A 8 7.55 9.45 10.34
N GLU A 9 7.47 8.89 11.54
CA GLU A 9 6.98 7.53 11.80
C GLU A 9 5.60 7.27 11.16
N HIS A 10 4.71 8.26 11.19
CA HIS A 10 3.38 8.10 10.60
C HIS A 10 3.42 7.93 9.07
N LEU A 11 4.39 8.53 8.38
CA LEU A 11 4.57 8.32 6.94
C LEU A 11 5.08 6.91 6.67
N ILE A 12 6.03 6.42 7.47
CA ILE A 12 6.54 5.05 7.38
C ILE A 12 5.40 4.06 7.57
N ASP A 13 4.58 4.25 8.60
CA ASP A 13 3.42 3.40 8.89
C ASP A 13 2.36 3.46 7.79
N ALA A 14 2.01 4.66 7.31
CA ALA A 14 1.06 4.82 6.21
C ALA A 14 1.56 4.13 4.95
N LYS A 15 2.86 4.25 4.63
CA LYS A 15 3.46 3.59 3.47
C LYS A 15 3.56 2.08 3.65
N ALA A 16 3.85 1.58 4.85
CA ALA A 16 3.86 0.15 5.14
C ALA A 16 2.46 -0.45 4.92
N ARG A 17 1.42 0.19 5.47
CA ARG A 17 0.01 -0.21 5.25
C ARG A 17 -0.39 -0.14 3.78
N PHE A 18 0.09 0.85 3.05
CA PHE A 18 -0.16 0.97 1.61
C PHE A 18 0.42 -0.25 0.87
N LEU A 19 1.65 -0.66 1.20
CA LEU A 19 2.27 -1.84 0.60
C LEU A 19 1.53 -3.14 0.97
N GLU A 20 1.01 -3.25 2.19
CA GLU A 20 0.15 -4.38 2.58
C GLU A 20 -1.17 -4.41 1.81
N ALA A 21 -1.81 -3.25 1.59
CA ALA A 21 -3.02 -3.15 0.77
C ALA A 21 -2.75 -3.53 -0.70
N GLU A 22 -1.62 -3.07 -1.25
CA GLU A 22 -1.17 -3.43 -2.60
C GLU A 22 -0.91 -4.94 -2.74
N ALA A 23 -0.28 -5.56 -1.75
CA ALA A 23 -0.05 -7.00 -1.72
C ALA A 23 -1.37 -7.78 -1.67
N ARG A 24 -2.35 -7.33 -0.87
CA ARG A 24 -3.70 -7.92 -0.82
C ARG A 24 -4.42 -7.80 -2.16
N LEU A 25 -4.37 -6.64 -2.81
CA LEU A 25 -4.96 -6.43 -4.14
C LEU A 25 -4.30 -7.33 -5.19
N THR A 26 -2.98 -7.47 -5.14
CA THR A 26 -2.24 -8.37 -6.04
C THR A 26 -2.66 -9.82 -5.84
N ALA A 27 -2.78 -10.27 -4.60
CA ALA A 27 -3.24 -11.62 -4.28
C ALA A 27 -4.70 -11.85 -4.73
N LEU A 28 -5.59 -10.88 -4.52
CA LEU A 28 -6.97 -10.92 -4.98
C LEU A 28 -7.02 -11.00 -6.51
N ALA A 29 -6.29 -10.14 -7.22
CA ALA A 29 -6.28 -10.09 -8.68
C ALA A 29 -5.90 -11.44 -9.31
N ALA A 30 -5.03 -12.23 -8.67
CA ALA A 30 -4.67 -13.57 -9.13
C ALA A 30 -5.83 -14.57 -9.09
N THR A 31 -6.89 -14.30 -8.32
CA THR A 31 -8.08 -15.15 -8.17
C THR A 31 -9.30 -14.65 -8.95
N LEU A 32 -9.24 -13.44 -9.48
CA LEU A 32 -10.36 -12.82 -10.19
C LEU A 32 -10.33 -13.17 -11.68
N PRO A 33 -11.49 -13.19 -12.35
CA PRO A 33 -11.55 -13.20 -13.80
C PRO A 33 -10.73 -12.06 -14.41
N ARG A 34 -10.18 -12.27 -15.61
CA ARG A 34 -9.40 -11.23 -16.28
C ARG A 34 -10.32 -10.07 -16.65
N ALA A 35 -9.77 -8.85 -16.59
CA ALA A 35 -10.53 -7.65 -16.91
C ALA A 35 -11.15 -7.67 -18.32
N ILE A 36 -10.46 -8.28 -19.30
CA ILE A 36 -10.97 -8.40 -20.67
C ILE A 36 -12.18 -9.34 -20.77
N ASP A 37 -12.19 -10.43 -19.99
CA ASP A 37 -13.30 -11.38 -19.98
C ASP A 37 -14.54 -10.72 -19.35
N ILE A 38 -14.35 -9.88 -18.33
CA ILE A 38 -15.43 -9.08 -17.74
C ILE A 38 -15.95 -8.03 -18.73
N ALA A 39 -15.05 -7.31 -19.40
CA ALA A 39 -15.42 -6.27 -20.36
C ALA A 39 -16.20 -6.82 -21.57
N ASN A 40 -15.88 -8.05 -21.99
CA ASN A 40 -16.60 -8.75 -23.05
C ASN A 40 -17.90 -9.42 -22.57
N GLY A 41 -18.18 -9.44 -21.27
CA GLY A 41 -19.33 -10.13 -20.68
C GLY A 41 -19.19 -11.66 -20.62
N GLU A 42 -17.96 -12.17 -20.75
CA GLU A 42 -17.63 -13.60 -20.68
C GLU A 42 -17.47 -14.08 -19.22
N ALA A 43 -17.28 -13.14 -18.29
CA ALA A 43 -17.23 -13.39 -16.85
C ALA A 43 -17.86 -12.24 -16.08
N GLU A 44 -18.30 -12.51 -14.85
CA GLU A 44 -18.80 -11.49 -13.93
C GLU A 44 -18.15 -11.66 -12.56
N LEU A 45 -17.92 -10.54 -11.87
CA LEU A 45 -17.54 -10.57 -10.46
C LEU A 45 -18.77 -10.79 -9.59
N SER A 46 -18.68 -11.73 -8.65
CA SER A 46 -19.69 -11.90 -7.60
C SER A 46 -19.72 -10.66 -6.67
N PRO A 47 -20.83 -10.43 -5.95
CA PRO A 47 -20.88 -9.36 -4.95
C PRO A 47 -19.79 -9.47 -3.88
N GLU A 48 -19.44 -10.70 -3.49
CA GLU A 48 -18.38 -10.97 -2.51
C GLU A 48 -17.00 -10.60 -3.05
N GLN A 49 -16.71 -10.94 -4.32
CA GLN A 49 -15.46 -10.57 -4.98
C GLN A 49 -15.31 -9.05 -5.13
N ARG A 50 -16.41 -8.34 -5.45
CA ARG A 50 -16.43 -6.87 -5.50
C ARG A 50 -16.16 -6.28 -4.12
N ALA A 51 -16.84 -6.76 -3.09
CA ALA A 51 -16.65 -6.29 -1.73
C ALA A 51 -15.20 -6.51 -1.24
N ALA A 52 -14.63 -7.68 -1.52
CA ALA A 52 -13.25 -8.01 -1.19
C ALA A 52 -12.23 -7.13 -1.92
N TRP A 53 -12.56 -6.64 -3.11
CA TRP A 53 -11.72 -5.70 -3.87
C TRP A 53 -11.86 -4.25 -3.39
N ASP A 54 -13.08 -3.82 -3.08
CA ASP A 54 -13.41 -2.43 -2.75
C ASP A 54 -12.72 -1.96 -1.47
N GLU A 55 -12.68 -2.78 -0.42
CA GLU A 55 -12.07 -2.42 0.86
C GLU A 55 -10.58 -2.07 0.74
N PRO A 56 -9.69 -2.98 0.26
CA PRO A 56 -8.27 -2.67 0.14
C PRO A 56 -8.00 -1.58 -0.90
N THR A 57 -8.84 -1.43 -1.93
CA THR A 57 -8.74 -0.31 -2.89
C THR A 57 -8.97 1.03 -2.21
N LYS A 58 -10.02 1.15 -1.39
CA LYS A 58 -10.31 2.39 -0.63
C LYS A 58 -9.20 2.70 0.36
N GLU A 59 -8.68 1.69 1.05
CA GLU A 59 -7.55 1.86 1.96
C GLU A 59 -6.30 2.36 1.21
N GLN A 60 -5.97 1.75 0.07
CA GLN A 60 -4.82 2.17 -0.75
C GLN A 60 -4.96 3.63 -1.23
N GLN A 61 -6.16 4.03 -1.69
CA GLN A 61 -6.43 5.41 -2.12
C GLN A 61 -6.31 6.41 -0.98
N HIS A 62 -6.87 6.08 0.18
CA HIS A 62 -6.80 6.93 1.37
C HIS A 62 -5.35 7.14 1.83
N LEU A 63 -4.58 6.05 1.97
CA LEU A 63 -3.17 6.12 2.39
C LEU A 63 -2.30 6.85 1.36
N ALA A 64 -2.57 6.69 0.06
CA ALA A 64 -1.88 7.44 -0.98
C ALA A 64 -2.10 8.95 -0.84
N ALA A 65 -3.34 9.36 -0.56
CA ALA A 65 -3.67 10.76 -0.35
C ALA A 65 -3.02 11.30 0.93
N GLU A 66 -3.08 10.57 2.05
CA GLU A 66 -2.41 10.94 3.30
C GLU A 66 -0.92 11.16 3.09
N ILE A 67 -0.24 10.20 2.47
CA ILE A 67 1.19 10.31 2.18
C ILE A 67 1.44 11.51 1.27
N GLN A 68 0.72 11.67 0.16
CA GLN A 68 1.00 12.70 -0.84
C GLN A 68 0.74 14.12 -0.33
N THR A 69 -0.21 14.30 0.58
CA THR A 69 -0.62 15.62 1.10
C THR A 69 0.12 16.04 2.37
N ASP A 70 1.01 15.19 2.88
CA ASP A 70 1.74 15.48 4.10
C ASP A 70 2.65 16.72 3.96
N PRO A 71 2.61 17.68 4.91
CA PRO A 71 3.43 18.88 4.87
C PRO A 71 4.94 18.62 4.82
N TRP A 72 5.41 17.48 5.32
CA TRP A 72 6.83 17.10 5.34
C TRP A 72 7.48 17.15 3.96
N TRP A 73 6.72 16.91 2.88
CA TRP A 73 7.22 17.02 1.51
C TRP A 73 7.66 18.42 1.10
N ALA A 74 7.26 19.47 1.84
CA ALA A 74 7.71 20.84 1.58
C ALA A 74 9.16 21.07 2.00
N ASP A 75 9.67 20.28 2.95
CA ASP A 75 10.95 20.52 3.62
C ASP A 75 12.06 19.53 3.19
N VAL A 76 11.75 18.57 2.33
CA VAL A 76 12.69 17.51 1.91
C VAL A 76 12.83 17.42 0.39
N ASP A 77 13.97 16.87 -0.07
CA ASP A 77 14.08 16.43 -1.46
C ASP A 77 13.10 15.27 -1.71
N GLN A 78 12.17 15.45 -2.65
CA GLN A 78 11.12 14.47 -2.86
C GLN A 78 11.65 13.14 -3.43
N ALA A 79 12.72 13.16 -4.22
CA ALA A 79 13.25 11.93 -4.80
C ALA A 79 13.93 11.09 -3.70
N GLU A 80 14.78 11.71 -2.90
CA GLU A 80 15.45 11.07 -1.76
C GLU A 80 14.43 10.64 -0.69
N GLY A 81 13.50 11.52 -0.34
CA GLY A 81 12.46 11.23 0.65
C GLY A 81 11.56 10.07 0.24
N ARG A 82 11.19 9.94 -1.04
CA ARG A 82 10.39 8.79 -1.53
C ARG A 82 11.16 7.48 -1.52
N LEU A 83 12.45 7.51 -1.88
CA LEU A 83 13.32 6.34 -1.84
C LEU A 83 13.47 5.83 -0.41
N GLU A 84 13.80 6.72 0.51
CA GLU A 84 14.01 6.37 1.91
C GLU A 84 12.69 5.95 2.59
N LEU A 85 11.58 6.65 2.33
CA LEU A 85 10.25 6.26 2.81
C LEU A 85 9.89 4.84 2.37
N THR A 86 10.11 4.53 1.09
CA THR A 86 9.83 3.19 0.55
C THR A 86 10.72 2.12 1.20
N ARG A 87 11.99 2.43 1.44
CA ARG A 87 12.94 1.52 2.09
C ARG A 87 12.51 1.20 3.51
N GLN A 88 12.22 2.21 4.32
CA GLN A 88 11.81 2.05 5.72
C GLN A 88 10.45 1.35 5.84
N ALA A 89 9.51 1.68 4.96
CA ALA A 89 8.18 1.06 4.95
C ALA A 89 8.23 -0.44 4.65
N ARG A 90 9.14 -0.89 3.77
CA ARG A 90 9.34 -2.33 3.50
C ARG A 90 9.83 -3.06 4.75
N VAL A 91 10.83 -2.49 5.44
CA VAL A 91 11.34 -3.05 6.69
C VAL A 91 10.23 -3.12 7.74
N ARG A 92 9.41 -2.07 7.87
CA ARG A 92 8.26 -2.04 8.79
C ARG A 92 7.22 -3.12 8.46
N ALA A 93 6.88 -3.29 7.19
CA ALA A 93 5.93 -4.32 6.75
C ALA A 93 6.45 -5.74 7.02
N GLU A 94 7.75 -6.00 6.79
CA GLU A 94 8.39 -7.28 7.11
C GLU A 94 8.38 -7.58 8.62
N GLN A 95 8.65 -6.57 9.45
CA GLN A 95 8.56 -6.69 10.91
C GLN A 95 7.14 -7.00 11.38
N GLN A 96 6.14 -6.28 10.85
CA GLN A 96 4.73 -6.50 11.17
C GLN A 96 4.27 -7.91 10.75
N PHE A 97 4.76 -8.43 9.62
CA PHE A 97 4.50 -9.81 9.22
C PHE A 97 5.12 -10.81 10.21
N ALA A 98 6.41 -10.66 10.52
CA ALA A 98 7.13 -11.54 11.44
C ALA A 98 6.51 -11.55 12.85
N ASP A 99 5.98 -10.41 13.31
CA ASP A 99 5.33 -10.32 14.62
C ASP A 99 3.94 -10.96 14.61
N ARG A 100 3.19 -10.87 13.49
CA ARG A 100 1.90 -11.58 13.32
C ARG A 100 2.08 -13.11 13.30
N GLU A 101 3.22 -13.62 12.82
CA GLU A 101 3.52 -15.06 12.82
C GLU A 101 3.90 -15.60 14.21
N LYS A 102 4.57 -14.80 15.05
CA LYS A 102 4.97 -15.21 16.41
C LYS A 102 3.81 -15.29 17.41
N VAL A 103 2.68 -14.65 17.10
CA VAL A 103 1.49 -14.58 17.98
C VAL A 103 0.50 -15.72 17.67
N LYS A 104 0.74 -16.51 16.62
CA LYS A 104 -0.05 -17.71 16.29
C LYS A 104 0.51 -18.97 16.94
#